data_AF-A0A6C0EJ01-F1
#
_entry.id   AF-A0A6C0EJ01-F1
#
_cell.length_a   1.000
_cell.length_b   1.000
_cell.length_c   1.000
_cell.angle_alpha   90.00
_cell.angle_beta   90.00
_cell.angle_gamma   90.00
#
_symmetry.space_group_name_H-M   'P 1'
#
loop_
_entity.id
_entity.type
_entity.pdbx_description
1 polymer ?
#
loop_
_entity_poly.entity_id
_entity_poly.type
_entity_poly.pdbx_seq_one_letter_code
_entity_poly.pdbx_strand_id
1 'polypeptide(L)'
;MYDKLFNLYNNYIIYSLLKNDAIIYGKFVRNILIEEISLTQFLSNSPDNIITCYASSSYKNIITRDLNKYTVGIFDTESIHNNLIIYTINHKDTFFFIHIIYINSFLFNNLEMRLSKLNISLDIDCLYLDRTNIGLLTNIYDNAAIPISNIINNIKNKQFKIINKIDKLSYDYINTLKNESWINVDNHLTFYNDFTDQEKSKIINEKCALCYDKFNIFIYKLPCGHHFHIDCLNSYVSNNLETEHILCPYCTRRYSLLNLI
;
A
#
# COMPACT_ATOMS: atom_id res chain seq x y z
N MET A 1 -9.30 16.14 -12.75
CA MET A 1 -8.03 15.41 -12.98
C MET A 1 -7.00 16.25 -13.75
N TYR A 2 -7.37 16.88 -14.86
CA TYR A 2 -6.44 17.71 -15.65
C TYR A 2 -5.74 18.81 -14.82
N ASP A 3 -6.50 19.61 -14.06
CA ASP A 3 -5.92 20.68 -13.23
C ASP A 3 -4.95 20.16 -12.17
N LYS A 4 -5.21 18.96 -11.63
CA LYS A 4 -4.31 18.31 -10.66
C LYS A 4 -2.99 17.90 -11.31
N LEU A 5 -3.06 17.28 -12.49
CA LEU A 5 -1.88 16.94 -13.25
C LEU A 5 -1.09 18.20 -13.58
N PHE A 6 -1.76 19.25 -14.04
CA PHE A 6 -1.14 20.54 -14.31
C PHE A 6 -0.43 21.11 -13.06
N ASN A 7 -1.07 21.05 -11.89
CA ASN A 7 -0.45 21.47 -10.63
C ASN A 7 0.76 20.62 -10.24
N LEU A 8 0.72 19.30 -10.48
CA LEU A 8 1.85 18.40 -10.26
C LEU A 8 3.01 18.73 -11.20
N TYR A 9 2.74 18.90 -12.50
CA TYR A 9 3.75 19.27 -13.50
C TYR A 9 4.34 20.67 -13.30
N ASN A 10 3.59 21.59 -12.67
CA ASN A 10 4.09 22.92 -12.32
C ASN A 10 4.92 22.93 -11.03
N ASN A 11 4.86 21.87 -10.22
CA ASN A 11 5.75 21.74 -9.08
C ASN A 11 7.16 21.36 -9.56
N TYR A 12 8.14 22.24 -9.33
CA TYR A 12 9.51 22.05 -9.84
C TYR A 12 10.17 20.74 -9.40
N ILE A 13 9.91 20.28 -8.18
CA ILE A 13 10.51 19.06 -7.64
C ILE A 13 9.94 17.85 -8.38
N ILE A 14 8.61 17.79 -8.53
CA ILE A 14 7.92 16.74 -9.28
C ILE A 14 8.33 16.76 -10.75
N TYR A 15 8.33 17.94 -11.37
CA TYR A 15 8.79 18.12 -12.74
C TYR A 15 10.23 17.64 -12.94
N SER A 16 11.11 17.92 -11.97
CA SER A 16 12.52 17.49 -12.04
C SER A 16 12.69 15.98 -11.93
N LEU A 17 11.77 15.27 -11.26
CA LEU A 17 11.72 13.81 -11.31
C LEU A 17 11.25 13.34 -12.69
N LEU A 18 10.08 13.80 -13.14
CA LEU A 18 9.42 13.31 -14.36
C LEU A 18 10.24 13.59 -15.63
N LYS A 19 10.88 14.76 -15.74
CA LYS A 19 11.71 15.12 -16.91
C LYS A 19 12.95 14.22 -17.07
N ASN A 20 13.36 13.55 -16.00
CA ASN A 20 14.49 12.61 -15.95
C ASN A 20 14.01 11.15 -15.93
N ASP A 21 12.84 10.89 -16.54
CA ASP A 21 12.20 9.57 -16.67
C ASP A 21 11.99 8.82 -15.34
N ALA A 22 11.91 9.54 -14.21
CA ALA A 22 11.46 8.94 -12.96
C ALA A 22 9.96 8.68 -13.03
N ILE A 23 9.54 7.56 -12.45
CA ILE A 23 8.15 7.14 -12.38
C ILE A 23 7.72 7.22 -10.93
N ILE A 24 6.72 8.06 -10.65
CA ILE A 24 6.15 8.27 -9.31
C ILE A 24 4.97 7.32 -9.15
N TYR A 25 4.86 6.64 -8.00
CA TYR A 25 3.81 5.65 -7.78
C TYR A 25 3.35 5.58 -6.32
N GLY A 26 2.35 4.73 -6.05
CA GLY A 26 1.90 4.43 -4.69
C GLY A 26 0.89 5.43 -4.14
N LYS A 27 0.81 5.48 -2.80
CA LYS A 27 -0.12 6.30 -2.02
C LYS A 27 -0.15 7.77 -2.49
N PHE A 28 0.99 8.35 -2.86
CA PHE A 28 1.06 9.71 -3.39
C PHE A 28 0.15 9.92 -4.61
N VAL A 29 0.27 9.04 -5.63
CA VAL A 29 -0.48 9.16 -6.88
C VAL A 29 -1.97 8.98 -6.61
N ARG A 30 -2.33 7.97 -5.80
CA ARG A 30 -3.71 7.70 -5.37
C ARG A 30 -4.34 8.89 -4.66
N ASN A 31 -3.66 9.41 -3.64
CA ASN A 31 -4.14 10.49 -2.78
C ASN A 31 -4.39 11.77 -3.57
N ILE A 32 -3.42 12.18 -4.40
CA ILE A 32 -3.55 13.40 -5.17
C ILE A 32 -4.59 13.24 -6.29
N LEU A 33 -4.49 12.19 -7.10
CA LEU A 33 -5.28 12.11 -8.33
C LEU A 33 -6.72 11.68 -8.08
N ILE A 34 -6.97 10.78 -7.14
CA ILE A 34 -8.27 10.12 -6.96
C ILE A 34 -8.95 10.54 -5.64
N GLU A 35 -8.22 10.57 -4.52
CA GLU A 35 -8.80 10.91 -3.21
C GLU A 35 -8.94 12.43 -2.96
N GLU A 36 -8.63 13.25 -3.96
CA GLU A 36 -8.80 14.72 -3.89
C GLU A 36 -7.97 15.41 -2.79
N ILE A 37 -6.88 14.80 -2.33
CA ILE A 37 -5.95 15.42 -1.38
C ILE A 37 -5.08 16.45 -2.12
N SER A 38 -5.01 17.68 -1.60
CA SER A 38 -4.15 18.71 -2.20
C SER A 38 -2.66 18.39 -2.00
N LEU A 39 -1.80 18.82 -2.92
CA LEU A 39 -0.35 18.59 -2.80
C LEU A 39 0.22 19.14 -1.49
N THR A 40 -0.19 20.34 -1.09
CA THR A 40 0.24 20.96 0.17
C THR A 40 -0.20 20.14 1.38
N GLN A 41 -1.45 19.67 1.39
CA GLN A 41 -1.96 18.84 2.47
C GLN A 41 -1.19 17.52 2.57
N PHE A 42 -0.95 16.84 1.46
CA PHE A 42 -0.16 15.60 1.43
C PHE A 42 1.24 15.80 1.98
N LEU A 43 1.96 16.82 1.50
CA LEU A 43 3.35 17.07 1.92
C LEU A 43 3.47 17.52 3.38
N SER A 44 2.42 18.14 3.93
CA SER A 44 2.38 18.53 5.35
C SER A 44 1.97 17.41 6.31
N ASN A 45 1.44 16.29 5.79
CA ASN A 45 0.87 15.23 6.61
C ASN A 45 1.94 14.21 7.04
N SER A 46 2.61 14.45 8.17
CA SER A 46 3.52 13.47 8.76
C SER A 46 2.75 12.32 9.41
N PRO A 47 3.13 11.03 9.24
CA PRO A 47 4.35 10.54 8.56
C PRO A 47 4.15 10.20 7.06
N ASP A 48 2.99 10.51 6.49
CA ASP A 48 2.59 10.14 5.12
C ASP A 48 3.21 11.00 4.02
N ASN A 49 4.06 11.96 4.36
CA ASN A 49 4.70 12.90 3.46
C ASN A 49 5.87 12.27 2.67
N ILE A 50 5.64 11.09 2.09
CA ILE A 50 6.63 10.34 1.31
C ILE A 50 6.17 10.25 -0.15
N ILE A 51 7.02 10.72 -1.05
CA ILE A 51 6.88 10.50 -2.50
C ILE A 51 7.77 9.33 -2.90
N THR A 52 7.16 8.23 -3.33
CA THR A 52 7.89 7.06 -3.80
C THR A 52 8.02 7.09 -5.31
N CYS A 53 9.23 6.83 -5.81
CA CYS A 53 9.50 6.76 -7.23
C CYS A 53 10.60 5.75 -7.55
N TYR A 54 10.68 5.37 -8.82
CA TYR A 54 11.81 4.62 -9.36
C TYR A 54 12.33 5.27 -10.61
N ALA A 55 13.63 5.07 -10.88
CA ALA A 55 14.30 5.63 -12.04
C ALA A 55 15.43 4.70 -12.50
N SER A 56 15.89 4.88 -13.75
CA SER A 56 17.12 4.23 -14.20
C SER A 56 18.31 4.73 -13.38
N SER A 57 19.22 3.83 -12.99
CA SER A 57 20.46 4.19 -12.29
C SER A 57 21.34 5.18 -13.06
N SER A 58 21.21 5.23 -14.40
CA SER A 58 21.88 6.24 -15.25
C SER A 58 21.46 7.68 -14.93
N TYR A 59 20.26 7.89 -14.38
CA TYR A 59 19.75 9.22 -14.04
C TYR A 59 20.05 9.65 -12.60
N LYS A 60 20.69 8.80 -11.77
CA LYS A 60 20.99 9.09 -10.36
C LYS A 60 21.65 10.46 -10.17
N ASN A 61 22.80 10.66 -10.80
CA ASN A 61 23.57 11.90 -10.66
C ASN A 61 22.81 13.15 -11.16
N ILE A 62 21.99 12.99 -12.21
CA ILE A 62 21.22 14.09 -12.80
C ILE A 62 20.08 14.49 -11.85
N ILE A 63 19.34 13.50 -11.33
CA ILE A 63 18.25 13.73 -10.38
C ILE A 63 18.80 14.33 -9.08
N THR A 64 19.90 13.79 -8.53
CA THR A 64 20.54 14.35 -7.33
C THR A 64 20.93 15.81 -7.53
N ARG A 65 21.55 16.14 -8.66
CA ARG A 65 21.93 17.53 -8.99
C ARG A 65 20.70 18.45 -9.05
N ASP A 66 19.64 18.01 -9.69
CA ASP A 66 18.42 18.81 -9.89
C ASP A 66 17.64 19.01 -8.57
N LEU A 67 17.69 18.03 -7.65
CA LEU A 67 17.07 18.12 -6.33
C LEU A 67 17.93 18.84 -5.27
N ASN A 68 19.23 18.99 -5.51
CA ASN A 68 20.21 19.48 -4.53
C ASN A 68 19.79 20.80 -3.87
N LYS A 69 19.18 21.72 -4.63
CA LYS A 69 18.71 23.02 -4.12
C LYS A 69 17.70 22.90 -2.98
N TYR A 70 16.92 21.83 -2.94
CA TYR A 70 15.86 21.62 -1.95
C TYR A 70 16.23 20.55 -0.93
N THR A 71 17.35 19.87 -1.13
CA THR A 71 17.73 18.71 -0.32
C THR A 71 18.45 19.17 0.94
N VAL A 72 17.93 18.77 2.11
CA VAL A 72 18.58 19.02 3.41
C VAL A 72 19.32 17.79 3.95
N GLY A 73 19.00 16.60 3.44
CA GLY A 73 19.63 15.35 3.83
C GLY A 73 19.48 14.29 2.74
N ILE A 74 20.47 13.41 2.65
CA ILE A 74 20.46 12.25 1.74
C ILE A 74 20.86 11.03 2.56
N PHE A 75 20.08 9.96 2.44
CA PHE A 75 20.40 8.67 3.01
C PHE A 75 20.42 7.62 1.89
N ASP A 76 21.58 7.01 1.67
CA ASP A 76 21.80 5.99 0.64
C ASP A 76 21.80 4.61 1.30
N THR A 77 20.88 3.76 0.87
CA THR A 77 20.82 2.35 1.27
C THR A 77 21.22 1.51 0.08
N GLU A 78 22.47 1.07 0.09
CA GLU A 78 22.97 0.13 -0.90
C GLU A 78 22.53 -1.29 -0.52
N SER A 79 21.64 -1.87 -1.31
CA SER A 79 21.41 -3.31 -1.32
C SER A 79 22.06 -3.92 -2.56
N ILE A 80 22.34 -5.23 -2.51
CA ILE A 80 22.96 -5.99 -3.63
C ILE A 80 22.18 -5.83 -4.94
N HIS A 81 20.89 -5.53 -4.88
CA HIS A 81 20.00 -5.53 -6.05
C HIS A 81 19.40 -4.17 -6.41
N ASN A 82 19.29 -3.23 -5.46
CA ASN A 82 18.72 -1.90 -5.64
C ASN A 82 19.50 -0.86 -4.83
N ASN A 83 19.72 0.32 -5.40
CA ASN A 83 20.19 1.48 -4.66
C ASN A 83 18.95 2.34 -4.33
N LEU A 84 18.49 2.27 -3.08
CA LEU A 84 17.40 3.12 -2.59
C LEU A 84 18.02 4.36 -1.96
N ILE A 85 17.66 5.53 -2.47
CA ILE A 85 18.08 6.81 -1.92
C ILE A 85 16.86 7.52 -1.37
N ILE A 86 16.99 8.00 -0.13
CA ILE A 86 16.00 8.81 0.55
C ILE A 86 16.53 10.25 0.57
N TYR A 87 15.82 11.14 -0.09
CA TYR A 87 16.06 12.58 -0.04
C TYR A 87 15.12 13.22 0.96
N THR A 88 15.66 13.92 1.94
CA THR A 88 14.89 14.83 2.79
C THR A 88 14.84 16.18 2.10
N ILE A 89 13.63 16.64 1.79
CA ILE A 89 13.38 17.84 1.02
C ILE A 89 12.77 18.91 1.91
N ASN A 90 13.27 20.14 1.82
CA ASN A 90 12.62 21.33 2.36
C ASN A 90 12.21 22.25 1.19
N HIS A 91 10.92 22.49 1.07
CA HIS A 91 10.38 23.40 0.07
C HIS A 91 9.24 24.24 0.66
N LYS A 92 9.43 25.57 0.71
CA LYS A 92 8.47 26.52 1.29
C LYS A 92 8.05 26.12 2.72
N ASP A 93 9.04 25.88 3.57
CA ASP A 93 8.89 25.50 4.99
C ASP A 93 8.13 24.17 5.22
N THR A 94 7.96 23.38 4.16
CA THR A 94 7.39 22.03 4.25
C THR A 94 8.51 21.00 4.07
N PHE A 95 8.63 20.10 5.06
CA PHE A 95 9.55 18.97 5.00
C PHE A 95 8.82 17.72 4.54
N PHE A 96 9.44 16.99 3.62
CA PHE A 96 8.92 15.71 3.13
C PHE A 96 10.06 14.84 2.58
N PHE A 97 9.75 13.57 2.32
CA PHE A 97 10.73 12.60 1.84
C PHE A 97 10.45 12.22 0.38
N ILE A 98 11.52 12.03 -0.38
CA ILE A 98 11.45 11.39 -1.70
C ILE A 98 12.27 10.11 -1.63
N HIS A 99 11.60 8.97 -1.81
CA HIS A 99 12.23 7.65 -1.87
C HIS A 99 12.41 7.28 -3.33
N ILE A 100 13.66 7.17 -3.80
CA ILE A 100 13.98 6.80 -5.18
C ILE A 100 14.68 5.45 -5.20
N ILE A 101 14.03 4.46 -5.83
CA ILE A 101 14.64 3.16 -6.13
C ILE A 101 15.30 3.25 -7.51
N TYR A 102 16.63 3.25 -7.55
CA TYR A 102 17.37 3.21 -8.80
C TYR A 102 17.53 1.77 -9.30
N ILE A 103 16.99 1.52 -10.49
CA ILE A 103 16.97 0.20 -11.13
C ILE A 103 18.03 0.18 -12.22
N ASN A 104 18.88 -0.84 -12.23
CA ASN A 104 19.83 -1.05 -13.31
C ASN A 104 19.10 -1.39 -14.62
N SER A 105 19.59 -0.81 -15.73
CA SER A 105 18.96 -0.85 -17.06
C SER A 105 18.57 -2.24 -17.56
N PHE A 106 19.32 -3.29 -17.20
CA PHE A 106 19.02 -4.67 -17.59
C PHE A 106 17.69 -5.20 -17.02
N LEU A 107 17.26 -4.69 -15.86
CA LEU A 107 16.06 -5.13 -15.16
C LEU A 107 14.84 -4.25 -15.43
N PHE A 108 15.04 -3.11 -16.10
CA PHE A 108 13.99 -2.14 -16.35
C PHE A 108 12.85 -2.72 -17.21
N ASN A 109 13.12 -3.70 -18.07
CA ASN A 109 12.14 -4.22 -19.02
C ASN A 109 11.26 -5.37 -18.49
N ASN A 110 11.53 -5.93 -17.30
CA ASN A 110 10.73 -7.02 -16.74
C ASN A 110 9.81 -6.49 -15.62
N LEU A 111 8.49 -6.45 -15.88
CA LEU A 111 7.48 -5.90 -14.98
C LEU A 111 7.38 -6.66 -13.65
N GLU A 112 7.43 -8.00 -13.66
CA GLU A 112 7.35 -8.81 -12.43
C GLU A 112 8.59 -8.62 -11.54
N MET A 113 9.77 -8.58 -12.15
CA MET A 113 11.01 -8.24 -11.43
C MET A 113 11.00 -6.79 -10.94
N ARG A 114 10.26 -5.89 -11.61
CA ARG A 114 10.08 -4.50 -11.17
C ARG A 114 9.18 -4.44 -9.94
N LEU A 115 8.01 -5.06 -9.97
CA LEU A 115 7.05 -5.05 -8.86
C LEU A 115 7.63 -5.58 -7.54
N SER A 116 8.30 -6.73 -7.61
CA SER A 116 8.97 -7.32 -6.45
C SER A 116 10.03 -6.40 -5.83
N LYS A 117 10.66 -5.56 -6.64
CA LYS A 117 11.64 -4.55 -6.19
C LYS A 117 11.02 -3.28 -5.62
N LEU A 118 9.81 -2.93 -6.04
CA LEU A 118 9.13 -1.70 -5.62
C LEU A 118 8.35 -1.84 -4.31
N ASN A 119 8.31 -3.05 -3.74
CA ASN A 119 7.56 -3.41 -2.53
C ASN A 119 6.09 -2.96 -2.56
N ILE A 120 5.43 -3.12 -3.71
CA ILE A 120 4.02 -2.76 -3.86
C ILE A 120 3.17 -3.97 -3.48
N SER A 121 2.48 -3.86 -2.35
CA SER A 121 1.66 -4.94 -1.80
C SER A 121 0.18 -4.85 -2.17
N LEU A 122 -0.29 -3.67 -2.62
CA LEU A 122 -1.71 -3.39 -2.88
C LEU A 122 -1.97 -2.90 -4.31
N ASP A 123 -3.12 -3.26 -4.88
CA ASP A 123 -3.53 -2.85 -6.22
C ASP A 123 -3.77 -1.34 -6.36
N ILE A 124 -4.35 -0.72 -5.33
CA ILE A 124 -4.63 0.72 -5.27
C ILE A 124 -3.38 1.59 -5.30
N ASP A 125 -2.23 1.02 -4.98
CA ASP A 125 -0.92 1.68 -4.98
C ASP A 125 -0.11 1.38 -6.26
N CYS A 126 -0.71 0.68 -7.22
CA CYS A 126 -0.10 0.41 -8.53
C CYS A 126 -0.28 1.54 -9.54
N LEU A 127 -1.08 2.56 -9.23
CA LEU A 127 -1.17 3.75 -10.08
C LEU A 127 0.19 4.46 -10.11
N TYR A 128 0.63 4.80 -11.31
CA TYR A 128 1.86 5.56 -11.51
C TYR A 128 1.63 6.79 -12.38
N LEU A 129 2.53 7.76 -12.25
CA LEU A 129 2.67 8.94 -13.07
C LEU A 129 4.08 8.97 -13.67
N ASP A 130 4.16 9.10 -14.99
CA ASP A 130 5.41 9.34 -15.71
C ASP A 130 5.34 10.67 -16.49
N ARG A 131 6.35 10.95 -17.32
CA ARG A 131 6.41 12.20 -18.11
C ARG A 131 5.30 12.34 -19.15
N THR A 132 4.67 11.24 -19.54
CA THR A 132 3.71 11.15 -20.65
C THR A 132 2.29 10.97 -20.18
N ASN A 133 2.04 10.15 -19.16
CA ASN A 133 0.70 9.74 -18.76
C ASN A 133 0.65 9.14 -17.35
N ILE A 134 -0.55 8.67 -17.00
CA ILE A 134 -0.85 7.82 -15.85
C ILE A 134 -1.01 6.38 -16.36
N GLY A 135 -0.47 5.41 -15.63
CA GLY A 135 -0.65 4.00 -15.95
C GLY A 135 -0.72 3.10 -14.72
N LEU A 136 -0.52 1.80 -14.94
CA LEU A 136 -0.51 0.76 -13.91
C LEU A 136 0.78 -0.04 -13.89
N LEU A 137 1.24 -0.35 -12.68
CA LEU A 137 2.40 -1.20 -12.44
C LEU A 137 2.07 -2.68 -12.27
N THR A 138 0.82 -3.12 -12.39
CA THR A 138 0.37 -4.50 -12.11
C THR A 138 -0.35 -5.16 -13.28
N ASN A 139 -0.27 -6.49 -13.33
CA ASN A 139 -0.93 -7.37 -14.31
C ASN A 139 -2.24 -8.01 -13.82
N ILE A 140 -2.65 -7.79 -12.57
CA ILE A 140 -3.81 -8.47 -11.97
C ILE A 140 -5.10 -8.28 -12.73
N TYR A 141 -5.19 -7.17 -13.46
CA TYR A 141 -6.34 -6.81 -14.26
C TYR A 141 -6.09 -6.93 -15.76
N ASP A 142 -5.03 -7.60 -16.22
CA ASP A 142 -4.70 -7.70 -17.66
C ASP A 142 -5.81 -8.34 -18.50
N ASN A 143 -6.63 -9.19 -17.88
CA ASN A 143 -7.80 -9.80 -18.52
C ASN A 143 -9.06 -8.91 -18.48
N ALA A 144 -9.02 -7.76 -17.82
CA ALA A 144 -10.11 -6.80 -17.78
C ALA A 144 -10.01 -5.82 -18.95
N ALA A 145 -11.13 -5.47 -19.55
CA ALA A 145 -11.17 -4.53 -20.67
C ALA A 145 -10.58 -3.15 -20.32
N ILE A 146 -10.71 -2.70 -19.06
CA ILE A 146 -10.22 -1.40 -18.58
C ILE A 146 -9.61 -1.57 -17.17
N PRO A 147 -8.35 -2.00 -17.07
CA PRO A 147 -7.68 -2.27 -15.78
C PRO A 147 -7.65 -1.06 -14.83
N ILE A 148 -7.37 0.13 -15.39
CA ILE A 148 -7.29 1.39 -14.62
C ILE A 148 -8.63 1.74 -13.98
N SER A 149 -9.76 1.53 -14.67
CA SER A 149 -11.06 1.88 -14.10
C SER A 149 -11.42 1.00 -12.90
N ASN A 150 -10.98 -0.27 -12.89
CA ASN A 150 -11.22 -1.15 -11.76
C ASN A 150 -10.49 -0.64 -10.52
N ILE A 151 -9.21 -0.27 -10.65
CA ILE A 151 -8.44 0.27 -9.53
C ILE A 151 -9.02 1.62 -9.06
N ILE A 152 -9.43 2.50 -9.97
CA ILE A 152 -10.10 3.76 -9.59
C ILE A 152 -11.41 3.48 -8.84
N ASN A 153 -12.20 2.49 -9.28
CA ASN A 153 -13.43 2.12 -8.59
C ASN A 153 -13.14 1.52 -7.21
N ASN A 154 -12.11 0.68 -7.08
CA ASN A 154 -11.66 0.14 -5.79
C ASN A 154 -11.31 1.29 -4.84
N ILE A 155 -10.49 2.26 -5.29
CA ILE A 155 -10.14 3.45 -4.49
C ILE A 155 -11.38 4.22 -4.04
N LYS A 156 -12.31 4.51 -4.96
CA LYS A 156 -13.55 5.24 -4.66
C LYS A 156 -14.44 4.50 -3.66
N ASN A 157 -14.46 3.18 -3.72
CA ASN A 157 -15.25 2.33 -2.84
C ASN A 157 -14.50 1.95 -1.55
N LYS A 158 -13.31 2.50 -1.30
CA LYS A 158 -12.41 2.09 -0.21
C LYS A 158 -12.15 0.58 -0.18
N GLN A 159 -11.87 0.02 -1.34
CA GLN A 159 -11.58 -1.38 -1.54
C GLN A 159 -10.13 -1.54 -2.01
N PHE A 160 -9.49 -2.64 -1.63
CA PHE A 160 -8.17 -3.00 -2.14
C PHE A 160 -8.07 -4.51 -2.31
N LYS A 161 -7.07 -4.92 -3.11
CA LYS A 161 -6.60 -6.29 -3.23
C LYS A 161 -5.13 -6.37 -2.86
N ILE A 162 -4.75 -7.48 -2.27
CA ILE A 162 -3.34 -7.77 -2.01
C ILE A 162 -2.75 -8.47 -3.23
N ILE A 163 -1.62 -7.96 -3.72
CA ILE A 163 -1.04 -8.34 -5.01
C ILE A 163 0.32 -9.02 -4.89
N ASN A 164 0.99 -8.85 -3.74
CA ASN A 164 2.30 -9.41 -3.44
C ASN A 164 2.36 -9.88 -1.99
N LYS A 165 3.46 -10.56 -1.64
CA LYS A 165 3.72 -10.99 -0.27
C LYS A 165 3.72 -9.78 0.68
N ILE A 166 3.06 -9.94 1.82
CA ILE A 166 2.96 -8.91 2.86
C ILE A 166 4.11 -9.08 3.84
N ASP A 167 4.93 -8.05 3.98
CA ASP A 167 5.87 -7.90 5.09
C ASP A 167 5.22 -7.13 6.26
N LYS A 168 5.97 -6.97 7.36
CA LYS A 168 5.47 -6.28 8.56
C LYS A 168 5.05 -4.83 8.27
N LEU A 169 5.82 -4.11 7.46
CA LEU A 169 5.53 -2.72 7.08
C LEU A 169 4.23 -2.62 6.26
N SER A 170 4.08 -3.50 5.27
CA SER A 170 2.86 -3.60 4.45
C SER A 170 1.65 -3.95 5.30
N TYR A 171 1.81 -4.84 6.29
CA TYR A 171 0.73 -5.22 7.19
C TYR A 171 0.27 -4.05 8.07
N ASP A 172 1.22 -3.30 8.64
CA ASP A 172 0.89 -2.13 9.46
C ASP A 172 0.18 -1.05 8.63
N TYR A 173 0.62 -0.84 7.38
CA TYR A 173 -0.07 0.04 6.44
C TYR A 173 -1.49 -0.44 6.09
N ILE A 174 -1.69 -1.74 5.85
CA ILE A 174 -3.02 -2.32 5.65
C ILE A 174 -3.93 -2.08 6.87
N ASN A 175 -3.40 -2.21 8.08
CA ASN A 175 -4.19 -1.93 9.29
C ASN A 175 -4.58 -0.45 9.39
N THR A 176 -3.71 0.47 9.00
CA THR A 176 -4.08 1.90 8.89
C THR A 176 -5.23 2.08 7.91
N LEU A 177 -5.17 1.45 6.73
CA LEU A 177 -6.27 1.50 5.76
C LEU A 177 -7.56 0.90 6.35
N LYS A 178 -7.51 -0.23 7.04
CA LYS A 178 -8.69 -0.82 7.71
C LYS A 178 -9.31 0.13 8.73
N ASN A 179 -8.47 0.80 9.53
CA ASN A 179 -8.94 1.81 10.48
C ASN A 179 -9.62 3.00 9.78
N GLU A 180 -9.20 3.31 8.55
CA GLU A 180 -9.84 4.28 7.65
C GLU A 180 -11.03 3.70 6.87
N SER A 181 -11.55 2.54 7.28
CA SER A 181 -12.69 1.84 6.68
C SER A 181 -12.43 1.25 5.28
N TRP A 182 -11.17 0.97 4.94
CA TRP A 182 -10.87 0.21 3.74
C TRP A 182 -11.09 -1.29 3.93
N ILE A 183 -11.50 -1.97 2.85
CA ILE A 183 -11.87 -3.38 2.86
C ILE A 183 -11.02 -4.13 1.84
N ASN A 184 -10.37 -5.22 2.28
CA ASN A 184 -9.80 -6.18 1.35
C ASN A 184 -10.94 -6.98 0.69
N VAL A 185 -11.09 -6.89 -0.62
CA VAL A 185 -12.17 -7.59 -1.35
C VAL A 185 -11.92 -9.09 -1.50
N ASP A 186 -10.69 -9.55 -1.25
CA ASP A 186 -10.33 -10.97 -1.23
C ASP A 186 -10.38 -11.56 0.19
N ASN A 187 -10.84 -10.81 1.19
CA ASN A 187 -10.99 -11.28 2.56
C ASN A 187 -12.22 -12.20 2.70
N HIS A 188 -12.04 -13.34 3.39
CA HIS A 188 -13.10 -14.33 3.62
C HIS A 188 -13.70 -14.27 5.04
N LEU A 189 -13.39 -13.24 5.82
CA LEU A 189 -13.90 -13.03 7.16
C LEU A 189 -15.32 -12.46 7.12
N THR A 190 -16.20 -13.01 7.96
CA THR A 190 -17.53 -12.44 8.21
C THR A 190 -17.48 -11.56 9.46
N PHE A 191 -18.04 -10.36 9.39
CA PHE A 191 -18.05 -9.39 10.49
C PHE A 191 -19.27 -9.60 11.38
N TYR A 192 -19.18 -9.24 12.66
CA TYR A 192 -20.31 -9.35 13.61
C TYR A 192 -21.62 -8.74 13.10
N ASN A 193 -21.53 -7.63 12.34
CA ASN A 193 -22.70 -6.96 11.77
C ASN A 193 -23.48 -7.86 10.80
N ASP A 194 -22.78 -8.77 10.13
CA ASP A 194 -23.34 -9.70 9.15
C ASP A 194 -23.88 -10.98 9.80
N PHE A 195 -23.74 -11.14 11.12
CA PHE A 195 -24.26 -12.31 11.83
C PHE A 195 -25.78 -12.23 12.01
N THR A 196 -26.43 -13.39 11.94
CA THR A 196 -27.84 -13.54 12.28
C THR A 196 -28.07 -13.32 13.77
N ASP A 197 -29.29 -12.93 14.18
CA ASP A 197 -29.63 -12.73 15.60
C ASP A 197 -29.43 -14.00 16.44
N GLN A 198 -29.65 -15.17 15.83
CA GLN A 198 -29.39 -16.46 16.45
C GLN A 198 -27.89 -16.71 16.70
N GLU A 199 -27.02 -16.30 15.78
CA GLU A 199 -25.57 -16.39 15.98
C GLU A 199 -25.10 -15.41 17.06
N LYS A 200 -25.58 -14.16 16.99
CA LYS A 200 -25.25 -13.12 17.99
C LYS A 200 -25.60 -13.58 19.41
N SER A 201 -26.79 -14.16 19.60
CA SER A 201 -27.23 -14.67 20.91
C SER A 201 -26.39 -15.85 21.44
N LYS A 202 -25.89 -16.74 20.56
CA LYS A 202 -25.00 -17.83 20.96
C LYS A 202 -23.63 -17.32 21.41
N ILE A 203 -23.06 -16.38 20.65
CA ILE A 203 -21.68 -15.93 20.81
C ILE A 203 -21.47 -15.14 22.11
N ILE A 204 -22.49 -14.45 22.64
CA ILE A 204 -22.39 -13.65 23.89
C ILE A 204 -21.87 -14.49 25.08
N ASN A 205 -22.16 -15.80 25.09
CA ASN A 205 -21.73 -16.71 26.16
C ASN A 205 -20.46 -17.50 25.82
N GLU A 206 -19.96 -17.40 24.58
CA GLU A 206 -18.72 -18.04 24.15
C GLU A 206 -17.49 -17.22 24.59
N LYS A 207 -16.33 -17.86 24.54
CA LYS A 207 -15.03 -17.24 24.82
C LYS A 207 -14.12 -17.38 23.61
N CYS A 208 -13.32 -16.36 23.36
CA CYS A 208 -12.30 -16.41 22.32
C CYS A 208 -11.17 -17.37 22.70
N ALA A 209 -10.77 -18.27 21.80
CA ALA A 209 -9.67 -19.21 22.07
C ALA A 209 -8.28 -18.57 22.18
N LEU A 210 -8.13 -17.30 21.80
CA LEU A 210 -6.83 -16.62 21.85
C LEU A 210 -6.61 -15.89 23.18
N CYS A 211 -7.61 -15.17 23.69
CA CYS A 211 -7.52 -14.43 24.95
C CYS A 211 -8.29 -15.07 26.12
N TYR A 212 -9.17 -16.05 25.86
CA TYR A 212 -10.07 -16.69 26.82
C TYR A 212 -11.12 -15.76 27.47
N ASP A 213 -11.26 -14.54 26.96
CA ASP A 213 -12.30 -13.59 27.36
C ASP A 213 -13.60 -13.79 26.58
N LYS A 214 -14.70 -13.28 27.15
CA LYS A 214 -16.01 -13.26 26.49
C LYS A 214 -16.00 -12.36 25.27
N PHE A 215 -16.82 -12.70 24.28
CA PHE A 215 -16.97 -11.87 23.09
C PHE A 215 -17.71 -10.55 23.36
N ASN A 216 -17.28 -9.51 22.65
CA ASN A 216 -17.97 -8.22 22.52
C ASN A 216 -18.48 -8.06 21.08
N ILE A 217 -18.84 -6.86 20.61
CA ILE A 217 -19.30 -6.67 19.21
C ILE A 217 -18.17 -6.72 18.16
N PHE A 218 -16.90 -6.71 18.57
CA PHE A 218 -15.75 -6.68 17.67
C PHE A 218 -15.26 -8.10 17.40
N ILE A 219 -15.99 -8.82 16.56
CA ILE A 219 -15.76 -10.25 16.25
C ILE A 219 -15.59 -10.47 14.75
N TYR A 220 -14.63 -11.34 14.41
CA TYR A 220 -14.55 -12.01 13.13
C TYR A 220 -14.96 -13.48 13.24
N LYS A 221 -15.65 -13.96 12.20
CA LYS A 221 -15.91 -15.38 11.97
C LYS A 221 -15.08 -15.87 10.80
N LEU A 222 -14.27 -16.89 11.05
CA LEU A 222 -13.52 -17.60 10.01
C LEU A 222 -14.47 -18.42 9.12
N PRO A 223 -14.07 -18.81 7.89
CA PRO A 223 -14.86 -19.69 7.02
C PRO A 223 -15.18 -21.07 7.63
N CYS A 224 -14.40 -21.55 8.61
CA CYS A 224 -14.72 -22.76 9.37
C CYS A 224 -15.81 -22.56 10.44
N GLY A 225 -16.31 -21.34 10.61
CA GLY A 225 -17.35 -21.01 11.59
C GLY A 225 -16.84 -20.63 12.98
N HIS A 226 -15.53 -20.57 13.21
CA HIS A 226 -14.96 -20.20 14.52
C HIS A 226 -14.83 -18.68 14.67
N HIS A 227 -15.10 -18.19 15.88
CA HIS A 227 -15.14 -16.77 16.23
C HIS A 227 -13.86 -16.31 16.95
N PHE A 228 -13.42 -15.09 16.67
CA PHE A 228 -12.28 -14.45 17.32
C PHE A 228 -12.52 -12.95 17.50
N HIS A 229 -12.03 -12.34 18.58
CA HIS A 229 -11.99 -10.88 18.64
C HIS A 229 -11.12 -10.35 17.50
N ILE A 230 -11.50 -9.21 16.93
CA ILE A 230 -10.76 -8.57 15.83
C ILE A 230 -9.29 -8.40 16.20
N ASP A 231 -9.00 -7.85 17.37
CA ASP A 231 -7.63 -7.61 17.84
C ASP A 231 -6.85 -8.90 18.07
N CYS A 232 -7.52 -9.94 18.59
CA CYS A 232 -6.90 -11.24 18.81
C CYS A 232 -6.49 -11.88 17.49
N LEU A 233 -7.38 -11.90 16.50
CA LEU A 233 -7.07 -12.46 15.19
C LEU A 233 -5.99 -11.64 14.47
N ASN A 234 -6.06 -10.30 14.51
CA ASN A 234 -5.05 -9.43 13.93
C ASN A 234 -3.68 -9.66 14.57
N SER A 235 -3.60 -9.75 15.91
CA SER A 235 -2.36 -10.07 16.62
C SER A 235 -1.82 -11.43 16.21
N TYR A 236 -2.68 -12.45 16.14
CA TYR A 236 -2.32 -13.79 15.70
C TYR A 236 -1.79 -13.80 14.26
N VAL A 237 -2.43 -13.07 13.34
CA VAL A 237 -1.98 -12.90 11.95
C VAL A 237 -0.63 -12.18 11.90
N SER A 238 -0.48 -11.10 12.66
CA SER A 238 0.75 -10.29 12.69
C SER A 238 1.97 -11.07 13.16
N ASN A 239 1.78 -12.01 14.09
CA ASN A 239 2.84 -12.87 14.62
C ASN A 239 3.21 -14.03 13.67
N ASN A 240 2.45 -14.23 12.59
CA ASN A 240 2.64 -15.33 11.64
C ASN A 240 2.82 -14.83 10.19
N LEU A 241 3.18 -13.56 9.97
CA LEU A 241 3.36 -12.99 8.62
C LEU A 241 4.43 -13.70 7.77
N GLU A 242 5.41 -14.33 8.41
CA GLU A 242 6.45 -15.09 7.71
C GLU A 242 5.94 -16.41 7.12
N THR A 243 4.79 -16.88 7.61
CA THR A 243 4.15 -18.12 7.15
C THR A 243 3.23 -17.82 5.96
N GLU A 244 3.24 -18.69 4.94
CA GLU A 244 2.27 -18.60 3.84
C GLU A 244 0.84 -18.90 4.30
N HIS A 245 0.71 -19.63 5.41
CA HIS A 245 -0.57 -20.10 5.91
C HIS A 245 -0.67 -20.08 7.42
N ILE A 246 -1.87 -19.79 7.88
CA ILE A 246 -2.24 -19.79 9.29
C ILE A 246 -3.23 -20.92 9.54
N LEU A 247 -3.12 -21.57 10.70
CA LEU A 247 -4.04 -22.60 11.15
C LEU A 247 -5.10 -21.99 12.06
N CYS A 248 -6.35 -22.44 11.95
CA CYS A 248 -7.37 -22.10 12.94
C CYS A 248 -6.99 -22.68 14.32
N PRO A 249 -6.95 -21.87 15.39
CA PRO A 249 -6.69 -22.36 16.75
C PRO A 249 -7.65 -23.45 17.25
N TYR A 250 -8.90 -23.50 16.76
CA TYR A 250 -9.89 -24.50 17.19
C TYR A 250 -9.82 -25.82 16.41
N CYS A 251 -9.68 -25.75 15.08
CA CYS A 251 -9.88 -26.91 14.21
C CYS A 251 -8.72 -27.20 13.28
N THR A 252 -7.61 -26.45 13.42
CA THR A 252 -6.37 -26.58 12.65
C THR A 252 -6.52 -26.49 11.12
N ARG A 253 -7.69 -26.06 10.63
CA ARG A 253 -7.90 -25.77 9.20
C ARG A 253 -6.93 -24.70 8.72
N ARG A 254 -6.27 -24.98 7.60
CA ARG A 254 -5.28 -24.11 6.96
C ARG A 254 -5.95 -23.02 6.12
N TYR A 255 -5.51 -21.79 6.29
CA TYR A 255 -5.93 -20.62 5.51
C TYR A 255 -4.71 -19.95 4.87
N SER A 256 -4.88 -19.42 3.67
CA SER A 256 -3.93 -18.45 3.11
C SER A 256 -3.92 -17.21 4.01
N LEU A 257 -2.72 -16.70 4.30
CA LEU A 257 -2.54 -15.46 5.06
C LEU A 257 -3.35 -14.30 4.45
N LEU A 258 -3.33 -14.19 3.12
CA LEU A 258 -4.00 -13.14 2.35
C LEU A 258 -5.52 -13.10 2.58
N ASN A 259 -6.12 -14.26 2.83
CA ASN A 259 -7.57 -14.40 3.00
C ASN A 259 -8.04 -13.97 4.40
N LEU A 260 -7.11 -13.77 5.33
CA LEU A 260 -7.36 -13.39 6.73
C LEU A 260 -6.97 -11.95 7.04
N ILE A 261 -6.42 -11.24 6.05
CA ILE A 261 -6.06 -9.83 6.10
C ILE A 261 -7.16 -9.07 5.39
#